data_AF-A0A8H7XU99-F1
#
_entry.id   AF-A0A8H7XU99-F1
#
_cell.length_a   1.000
_cell.length_b   1.000
_cell.length_c   1.000
_cell.angle_alpha   90.00
_cell.angle_beta   90.00
_cell.angle_gamma   90.00
#
_symmetry.space_group_name_H-M   'P 1'
#
loop_
_entity.id
_entity.type
_entity.pdbx_description
1 polymer ?
#
loop_
_entity_poly.entity_id
_entity_poly.type
_entity_poly.pdbx_seq_one_letter_code
_entity_poly.pdbx_strand_id
1 'polypeptide(L)'
;MAGSFDLPAYHSTTSLPGYSSKLSDGEQLLEYTPHRPSYRRPSSVYIRKEGRTTVVLNNQKEGTAVPQYGRQGTINGTICFENSDNILEVIMEIQGTMDIFVSQAGYKSLTIFEVSYPLWSPLSPDERQTQSCPSQIAFSKTLHTTFNTEDGRTLPLPPTYSSPRLHLAGPQAMVSYELRIIIKCSRHPKLAAWTKTRRISIPFQYVPRTRAHQPITSYSSFPSSIKSTPEEWHQTVVPIPDNQGREKLYGLLFLPGHRIYGLGDIIPFHVQLTGDTEALQELLPSVRGSMSSSLDPRESSSRAPILDHARIEVVLLRQVTVRYKLLKSWEDTVIGKGIMWWTFPEVSSKFEDRCCIDWDGELRCQEGITVGGFDAGNIHVKDFLVLKIIPTHFSCPVQTVRSTVPIRLVTDSFDGADF
;
A
#
# COMPACT_ATOMS: atom_id res chain seq x y z
N MET A 1 -7.94 33.31 56.89
CA MET A 1 -6.87 32.40 57.33
C MET A 1 -6.84 31.26 56.33
N ALA A 2 -5.91 31.31 55.37
CA ALA A 2 -5.73 30.26 54.37
C ALA A 2 -4.62 29.33 54.88
N GLY A 3 -4.95 28.06 55.10
CA GLY A 3 -4.00 27.04 55.57
C GLY A 3 -3.03 26.67 54.45
N SER A 4 -1.73 26.80 54.73
CA SER A 4 -0.65 26.27 53.89
C SER A 4 -0.72 24.75 53.92
N PHE A 5 -0.98 24.12 52.76
CA PHE A 5 -0.83 22.68 52.61
C PHE A 5 0.60 22.41 52.15
N ASP A 6 1.47 22.06 53.09
CA ASP A 6 2.80 21.54 52.78
C ASP A 6 2.64 20.19 52.09
N LEU A 7 3.12 20.12 50.84
CA LEU A 7 3.17 18.87 50.10
C LEU A 7 4.19 17.92 50.75
N PRO A 8 3.92 16.61 50.77
CA PRO A 8 4.84 15.63 51.33
C PRO A 8 6.20 15.69 50.64
N ALA A 9 7.26 15.68 51.44
CA ALA A 9 8.63 15.69 50.94
C ALA A 9 8.93 14.37 50.23
N TYR A 10 9.13 14.43 48.91
CA TYR A 10 9.63 13.30 48.15
C TYR A 10 11.12 13.11 48.49
N HIS A 11 11.44 11.96 49.10
CA HIS A 11 12.83 11.56 49.29
C HIS A 11 13.52 11.47 47.94
N SER A 12 14.70 12.07 47.81
CA SER A 12 15.59 11.94 46.65
C SER A 12 15.92 10.46 46.46
N THR A 13 15.22 9.84 45.52
CA THR A 13 15.30 8.41 45.27
C THR A 13 16.73 8.06 44.86
N THR A 14 17.23 6.99 45.49
CA THR A 14 18.34 6.15 45.01
C THR A 14 18.35 6.07 43.49
N SER A 15 19.55 6.16 42.90
CA SER A 15 19.80 6.15 41.45
C SER A 15 18.79 5.26 40.72
N LEU A 16 18.05 5.85 39.79
CA LEU A 16 17.09 5.13 38.94
C LEU A 16 17.74 3.83 38.45
N PRO A 17 17.05 2.68 38.55
CA PRO A 17 17.58 1.43 38.03
C PRO A 17 18.00 1.63 36.57
N GLY A 18 19.19 1.14 36.22
CA GLY A 18 19.75 1.27 34.88
C GLY A 18 18.94 0.43 33.90
N TYR A 19 17.87 1.00 33.36
CA TYR A 19 17.11 0.36 32.29
C TYR A 19 18.01 0.18 31.06
N SER A 20 18.30 -1.06 30.70
CA SER A 20 18.98 -1.43 29.47
C SER A 20 17.94 -1.76 28.40
N SER A 21 18.20 -1.38 27.15
CA SER A 21 17.40 -1.82 26.00
C SER A 21 17.69 -3.26 25.58
N LYS A 22 18.68 -3.91 26.20
CA LYS A 22 19.03 -5.32 26.02
C LYS A 22 18.65 -6.07 27.29
N LEU A 23 17.99 -7.22 27.11
CA LEU A 23 17.67 -8.16 28.19
C LEU A 23 18.96 -8.56 28.90
N SER A 24 18.93 -8.52 30.23
CA SER A 24 19.96 -9.06 31.11
C SER A 24 19.81 -10.57 31.24
N ASP A 25 20.82 -11.24 31.79
CA ASP A 25 20.74 -12.68 32.06
C ASP A 25 19.56 -13.00 32.98
N GLY A 26 18.66 -13.88 32.53
CA GLY A 26 17.45 -14.27 33.25
C GLY A 26 16.21 -13.43 32.93
N GLU A 27 16.33 -12.36 32.14
CA GLU A 27 15.17 -11.61 31.65
C GLU A 27 14.61 -12.28 30.38
N GLN A 28 13.29 -12.42 30.31
CA GLN A 28 12.58 -12.90 29.12
C GLN A 28 11.76 -11.76 28.53
N LEU A 29 11.86 -11.57 27.22
CA LEU A 29 11.04 -10.62 26.50
C LEU A 29 9.64 -11.21 26.27
N LEU A 30 8.64 -10.65 26.95
CA LEU A 30 7.24 -11.07 26.79
C LEU A 30 6.63 -10.56 25.48
N GLU A 31 7.08 -9.40 25.01
CA GLU A 31 6.56 -8.75 23.81
C GLU A 31 7.71 -8.10 23.03
N TYR A 32 8.06 -8.68 21.88
CA TYR A 32 9.01 -8.06 20.94
C TYR A 32 8.22 -7.20 19.97
N THR A 33 8.27 -5.88 20.17
CA THR A 33 8.01 -4.97 19.05
C THR A 33 9.30 -4.90 18.25
N PRO A 34 9.42 -5.57 17.06
CA PRO A 34 10.64 -5.54 16.28
C PRO A 34 11.10 -4.09 16.12
N HIS A 35 12.20 -3.78 16.81
CA HIS A 35 12.88 -2.51 16.61
C HIS A 35 13.41 -2.56 15.20
N ARG A 36 12.98 -1.56 14.41
CA ARG A 36 13.33 -1.40 13.00
C ARG A 36 14.78 -1.85 12.80
N PRO A 37 15.10 -2.79 11.88
CA PRO A 37 16.45 -2.80 11.33
C PRO A 37 16.72 -1.34 10.94
N SER A 38 17.76 -0.76 11.53
CA SER A 38 17.99 0.68 11.58
C SER A 38 17.77 1.29 10.21
N TYR A 39 16.59 1.87 9.98
CA TYR A 39 16.31 2.64 8.78
C TYR A 39 17.36 3.73 8.78
N ARG A 40 18.41 3.57 7.96
CA ARG A 40 19.37 4.63 7.77
C ARG A 40 18.55 5.77 7.21
N ARG A 41 18.37 6.81 8.03
CA ARG A 41 17.71 8.03 7.58
C ARG A 41 18.42 8.41 6.29
N PRO A 42 17.69 8.58 5.18
CA PRO A 42 18.33 8.93 3.94
C PRO A 42 19.16 10.19 4.18
N SER A 43 20.43 10.18 3.77
CA SER A 43 21.38 11.26 4.03
C SER A 43 21.89 11.90 2.74
N SER A 44 21.43 11.43 1.58
CA SER A 44 21.79 11.99 0.29
C SER A 44 21.04 13.30 0.03
N VAL A 45 21.46 13.99 -1.02
CA VAL A 45 20.82 15.21 -1.51
C VAL A 45 20.30 15.00 -2.93
N TYR A 46 19.23 15.72 -3.27
CA TYR A 46 18.75 15.91 -4.63
C TYR A 46 19.08 17.35 -5.07
N ILE A 47 19.63 17.51 -6.26
CA ILE A 47 20.07 18.81 -6.77
C ILE A 47 19.36 19.12 -8.09
N ARG A 48 18.69 20.27 -8.15
CA ARG A 48 18.08 20.81 -9.37
C ARG A 48 18.68 22.18 -9.67
N LYS A 49 19.40 22.30 -10.78
CA LYS A 49 19.90 23.59 -11.29
C LYS A 49 19.04 24.06 -12.45
N GLU A 50 18.60 25.31 -12.38
CA GLU A 50 17.86 25.97 -13.46
C GLU A 50 18.41 27.39 -13.66
N GLY A 51 19.17 27.57 -14.74
CA GLY A 51 19.91 28.81 -15.00
C GLY A 51 20.91 29.14 -13.88
N ARG A 52 20.67 30.25 -13.20
CA ARG A 52 21.52 30.82 -12.13
C ARG A 52 21.04 30.48 -10.71
N THR A 53 20.09 29.56 -10.61
CA THR A 53 19.52 29.13 -9.34
C THR A 53 19.70 27.63 -9.20
N THR A 54 20.11 27.19 -8.02
CA THR A 54 20.23 25.78 -7.66
C THR A 54 19.38 25.50 -6.43
N VAL A 55 18.55 24.47 -6.48
CA VAL A 55 17.76 23.98 -5.35
C VAL A 55 18.36 22.66 -4.90
N VAL A 56 18.72 22.57 -3.63
CA VAL A 56 19.23 21.36 -2.98
C VAL A 56 18.20 20.88 -1.98
N LEU A 57 17.75 19.64 -2.10
CA LEU A 57 16.82 18.99 -1.16
C LEU A 57 17.57 17.91 -0.39
N ASN A 58 17.51 17.98 0.93
CA ASN A 58 18.22 17.11 1.85
C ASN A 58 17.41 15.85 2.17
N ASN A 59 18.06 14.87 2.82
CA ASN A 59 17.46 13.63 3.31
C ASN A 59 16.79 12.79 2.21
N GLN A 60 17.44 12.66 1.07
CA GLN A 60 16.99 11.84 -0.04
C GLN A 60 17.72 10.50 -0.05
N LYS A 61 17.11 9.48 -0.68
CA LYS A 61 17.79 8.20 -0.95
C LYS A 61 18.88 8.45 -2.00
N GLU A 62 19.98 7.72 -1.88
CA GLU A 62 21.10 7.83 -2.82
C GLU A 62 20.65 7.48 -4.25
N GLY A 63 21.05 8.28 -5.23
CA GLY A 63 20.69 8.07 -6.64
C GLY A 63 19.24 8.40 -7.01
N THR A 64 18.45 9.00 -6.10
CA THR A 64 17.04 9.31 -6.37
C THR A 64 16.88 10.37 -7.47
N ALA A 65 16.17 10.02 -8.54
CA ALA A 65 15.82 10.93 -9.63
C ALA A 65 14.64 11.86 -9.31
N VAL A 66 13.76 11.44 -8.40
CA VAL A 66 12.56 12.19 -7.99
C VAL A 66 12.46 12.15 -6.47
N PRO A 67 12.53 13.31 -5.77
CA PRO A 67 12.47 13.36 -4.31
C PRO A 67 11.29 12.59 -3.74
N GLN A 68 11.46 11.99 -2.56
CA GLN A 68 10.41 11.20 -1.91
C GLN A 68 10.14 11.72 -0.49
N TYR A 69 8.86 11.83 -0.14
CA TYR A 69 8.43 12.27 1.19
C TYR A 69 7.31 11.39 1.71
N GLY A 70 7.38 11.01 2.98
CA GLY A 70 6.32 10.28 3.66
C GLY A 70 5.28 11.18 4.32
N ARG A 71 4.35 10.57 5.05
CA ARG A 71 3.40 11.26 5.92
C ARG A 71 4.16 12.11 6.95
N GLN A 72 3.76 13.39 7.10
CA GLN A 72 4.49 14.38 7.92
C GLN A 72 5.96 14.54 7.53
N GLY A 73 6.33 14.21 6.29
CA GLY A 73 7.67 14.41 5.78
C GLY A 73 8.04 15.89 5.78
N THR A 74 9.27 16.18 6.19
CA THR A 74 9.81 17.54 6.15
C THR A 74 10.58 17.74 4.85
N ILE A 75 10.14 18.69 4.03
CA ILE A 75 10.92 19.21 2.91
C ILE A 75 11.98 20.15 3.50
N ASN A 76 13.21 19.67 3.57
CA ASN A 76 14.37 20.41 4.03
C ASN A 76 15.31 20.65 2.86
N GLY A 77 15.75 21.88 2.65
CA GLY A 77 16.63 22.21 1.54
C GLY A 77 17.28 23.58 1.63
N THR A 78 17.99 23.92 0.58
CA THR A 78 18.64 25.22 0.41
C THR A 78 18.50 25.67 -1.05
N ILE A 79 18.16 26.93 -1.24
CA ILE A 79 18.13 27.59 -2.55
C ILE A 79 19.40 28.44 -2.65
N CYS A 80 20.22 28.21 -3.66
CA CYS A 80 21.44 28.95 -3.93
C CYS A 80 21.28 29.79 -5.19
N PHE A 81 21.69 31.06 -5.12
CA PHE A 81 21.66 32.01 -6.22
C PHE A 81 23.07 32.42 -6.61
N GLU A 82 23.40 32.40 -7.91
CA GLU A 82 24.67 32.96 -8.41
C GLU A 82 24.67 34.50 -8.39
N ASN A 83 23.50 35.14 -8.49
CA ASN A 83 23.32 36.58 -8.34
C ASN A 83 21.97 36.83 -7.66
N SER A 84 22.01 37.41 -6.44
CA SER A 84 20.82 37.69 -5.63
C SER A 84 20.43 39.17 -5.61
N ASP A 85 21.21 40.06 -6.23
CA ASP A 85 21.05 41.53 -6.16
C ASP A 85 19.70 42.01 -6.69
N ASN A 86 19.15 41.30 -7.69
CA ASN A 86 17.91 41.69 -8.34
C ASN A 86 16.69 40.92 -7.82
N ILE A 87 16.83 40.08 -6.80
CA ILE A 87 15.73 39.29 -6.25
C ILE A 87 14.90 40.18 -5.32
N LEU A 88 13.60 40.23 -5.58
CA LEU A 88 12.61 41.00 -4.82
C LEU A 88 11.83 40.12 -3.84
N GLU A 89 11.60 38.86 -4.19
CA GLU A 89 10.84 37.94 -3.36
C GLU A 89 11.17 36.49 -3.74
N VAL A 90 11.24 35.62 -2.74
CA VAL A 90 11.36 34.17 -2.92
C VAL A 90 10.22 33.49 -2.15
N ILE A 91 9.37 32.78 -2.88
CA ILE A 91 8.25 32.02 -2.34
C ILE A 91 8.46 30.55 -2.68
N MET A 92 8.21 29.68 -1.72
CA MET A 92 8.09 28.25 -1.93
C MET A 92 6.63 27.84 -1.86
N GLU A 93 6.12 27.22 -2.92
CA GLU A 93 4.76 26.71 -3.01
C GLU A 93 4.81 25.19 -3.12
N ILE A 94 3.93 24.50 -2.38
CA ILE A 94 3.73 23.07 -2.48
C ILE A 94 2.32 22.84 -2.99
N GLN A 95 2.20 22.15 -4.12
CA GLN A 95 0.91 21.84 -4.74
C GLN A 95 0.71 20.33 -4.85
N GLY A 96 -0.51 19.87 -4.54
CA GLY A 96 -0.99 18.54 -4.87
C GLY A 96 -2.15 18.61 -5.86
N THR A 97 -2.10 17.81 -6.92
CA THR A 97 -3.16 17.74 -7.94
C THR A 97 -3.69 16.32 -8.07
N MET A 98 -4.96 16.22 -8.41
CA MET A 98 -5.66 14.99 -8.72
C MET A 98 -6.34 15.11 -10.08
N ASP A 99 -5.83 14.35 -11.03
CA ASP A 99 -6.28 14.29 -12.41
C ASP A 99 -7.16 13.06 -12.60
N ILE A 100 -8.37 13.30 -13.10
CA ILE A 100 -9.41 12.29 -13.26
C ILE A 100 -9.93 12.33 -14.70
N PHE A 101 -10.07 11.16 -15.31
CA PHE A 101 -10.72 11.00 -16.60
C PHE A 101 -11.74 9.86 -16.55
N VAL A 102 -12.94 10.12 -17.08
CA VAL A 102 -13.99 9.12 -17.29
C VAL A 102 -14.51 9.30 -18.71
N SER A 103 -14.52 8.25 -19.52
CA SER A 103 -14.81 8.34 -20.97
C SER A 103 -16.12 9.06 -21.31
N GLN A 104 -17.15 8.94 -20.48
CA GLN A 104 -18.44 9.61 -20.68
C GLN A 104 -18.53 11.02 -20.09
N ALA A 105 -17.68 11.34 -19.09
CA ALA A 105 -17.77 12.59 -18.33
C ALA A 105 -16.67 13.61 -18.71
N GLY A 106 -15.60 13.14 -19.37
CA GLY A 106 -14.42 13.90 -19.73
C GLY A 106 -13.35 13.92 -18.64
N TYR A 107 -12.55 14.98 -18.64
CA TYR A 107 -11.41 15.20 -17.74
C TYR A 107 -11.75 16.23 -16.65
N LYS A 108 -11.17 16.06 -15.46
CA LYS A 108 -11.20 17.02 -14.34
C LYS A 108 -9.84 17.00 -13.63
N SER A 109 -9.25 18.17 -13.42
CA SER A 109 -8.13 18.36 -12.49
C SER A 109 -8.64 19.03 -11.23
N LEU A 110 -8.29 18.46 -10.08
CA LEU A 110 -8.62 18.96 -8.75
C LEU A 110 -7.35 19.33 -8.01
N THR A 111 -7.27 20.54 -7.48
CA THR A 111 -6.19 20.90 -6.53
C THR A 111 -6.53 20.33 -5.16
N ILE A 112 -5.75 19.34 -4.71
CA ILE A 112 -5.90 18.70 -3.40
C ILE A 112 -5.51 19.70 -2.31
N PHE A 113 -4.36 20.34 -2.49
CA PHE A 113 -3.92 21.45 -1.64
C PHE A 113 -2.91 22.31 -2.39
N GLU A 114 -2.80 23.56 -1.97
CA GLU A 114 -1.82 24.52 -2.45
C GLU A 114 -1.44 25.41 -1.28
N VAL A 115 -0.17 25.37 -0.88
CA VAL A 115 0.32 26.12 0.27
C VAL A 115 1.59 26.86 -0.09
N SER A 116 1.60 28.16 0.19
CA SER A 116 2.71 29.06 -0.09
C SER A 116 3.42 29.48 1.20
N TYR A 117 4.75 29.46 1.16
CA TYR A 117 5.63 29.89 2.23
C TYR A 117 6.56 31.00 1.70
N PRO A 118 6.41 32.25 2.16
CA PRO A 118 7.40 33.28 1.87
C PRO A 118 8.71 32.87 2.54
N LEU A 119 9.77 32.70 1.74
CA LEU A 119 11.10 32.35 2.26
C LEU A 119 11.96 33.60 2.46
N TRP A 120 11.78 34.61 1.61
CA TRP A 120 12.44 35.90 1.75
C TRP A 120 11.62 37.00 1.08
N SER A 121 11.48 38.12 1.78
CA SER A 121 11.00 39.39 1.23
C SER A 121 11.63 40.55 2.00
N PRO A 122 11.88 41.71 1.38
CA PRO A 122 12.48 42.87 2.05
C PRO A 122 11.58 43.49 3.12
N LEU A 123 10.29 43.10 3.15
CA LEU A 123 9.27 43.61 4.07
C LEU A 123 9.05 42.69 5.27
N SER A 124 9.85 41.63 5.46
CA SER A 124 9.69 40.76 6.61
C SER A 124 9.93 41.54 7.91
N PRO A 125 8.98 41.57 8.86
CA PRO A 125 9.03 42.40 10.06
C PRO A 125 10.10 41.98 11.07
N ASP A 126 10.77 40.85 10.87
CA ASP A 126 11.90 40.43 11.70
C ASP A 126 13.15 41.25 11.33
N GLU A 127 13.32 42.30 12.12
CA GLU A 127 14.26 43.41 12.01
C GLU A 127 15.74 43.00 11.84
N ARG A 128 16.48 43.89 11.14
CA ARG A 128 17.95 43.97 10.97
C ARG A 128 18.60 43.22 9.80
N GLN A 129 17.83 42.57 8.92
CA GLN A 129 18.42 41.93 7.74
C GLN A 129 18.73 42.93 6.61
N THR A 130 19.86 42.65 5.95
CA THR A 130 20.39 43.33 4.76
C THR A 130 19.30 43.63 3.72
N GLN A 131 19.38 44.80 3.07
CA GLN A 131 18.45 45.20 2.00
C GLN A 131 18.42 44.23 0.81
N SER A 132 19.47 43.42 0.61
CA SER A 132 19.58 42.46 -0.50
C SER A 132 19.21 41.04 -0.09
N CYS A 133 18.72 40.28 -1.07
CA CYS A 133 18.44 38.86 -0.91
C CYS A 133 19.75 38.10 -0.65
N PRO A 134 19.81 37.19 0.35
CA PRO A 134 21.00 36.39 0.58
C PRO A 134 21.27 35.46 -0.61
N SER A 135 22.54 35.13 -0.84
CA SER A 135 22.94 34.20 -1.90
C SER A 135 22.48 32.76 -1.64
N GLN A 136 22.12 32.44 -0.40
CA GLN A 136 21.59 31.14 0.00
C GLN A 136 20.41 31.32 0.96
N ILE A 137 19.32 30.58 0.73
CA ILE A 137 18.14 30.55 1.60
C ILE A 137 17.88 29.10 2.00
N ALA A 138 18.10 28.79 3.29
CA ALA A 138 17.70 27.51 3.86
C ALA A 138 16.21 27.50 4.17
N PHE A 139 15.57 26.34 4.00
CA PHE A 139 14.15 26.16 4.34
C PHE A 139 13.89 24.77 4.90
N SER A 140 12.87 24.67 5.75
CA SER A 140 12.40 23.44 6.34
C SER A 140 10.90 23.56 6.58
N LYS A 141 10.09 22.80 5.84
CA LYS A 141 8.62 22.81 5.98
C LYS A 141 8.07 21.39 6.01
N THR A 142 7.16 21.15 6.93
CA THR A 142 6.47 19.86 7.07
C THR A 142 5.27 19.82 6.14
N LEU A 143 5.13 18.71 5.40
CA LEU A 143 3.98 18.48 4.55
C LEU A 143 2.68 18.42 5.37
N HIS A 144 1.62 18.97 4.79
CA HIS A 144 0.26 18.76 5.29
C HIS A 144 -0.07 17.26 5.27
N THR A 145 -0.99 16.84 6.13
CA THR A 145 -1.37 15.42 6.23
C THR A 145 -2.76 15.13 5.68
N THR A 146 -3.56 16.19 5.50
CA THR A 146 -4.96 16.10 5.12
C THR A 146 -5.31 17.17 4.09
N PHE A 147 -6.45 16.99 3.43
CA PHE A 147 -7.08 17.96 2.55
C PHE A 147 -8.60 17.92 2.72
N ASN A 148 -9.27 18.97 2.25
CA ASN A 148 -10.72 19.04 2.26
C ASN A 148 -11.26 18.70 0.87
N THR A 149 -12.19 17.75 0.82
CA THR A 149 -12.90 17.38 -0.40
C THR A 149 -14.02 18.37 -0.73
N GLU A 150 -14.54 18.33 -1.95
CA GLU A 150 -15.64 19.22 -2.40
C GLU A 150 -16.93 19.07 -1.56
N ASP A 151 -17.12 17.91 -0.93
CA ASP A 151 -18.24 17.63 -0.01
C ASP A 151 -17.95 18.02 1.46
N GLY A 152 -16.84 18.72 1.72
CA GLY A 152 -16.49 19.26 3.04
C GLY A 152 -15.87 18.26 4.01
N ARG A 153 -15.60 17.01 3.59
CA ARG A 153 -14.90 16.03 4.44
C ARG A 153 -13.40 16.31 4.45
N THR A 154 -12.75 16.11 5.60
CA THR A 154 -11.30 16.15 5.71
C THR A 154 -10.74 14.73 5.56
N LEU A 155 -9.99 14.48 4.50
CA LEU A 155 -9.36 13.18 4.19
C LEU A 155 -7.84 13.28 4.29
N PRO A 156 -7.13 12.16 4.55
CA PRO A 156 -5.68 12.13 4.45
C PRO A 156 -5.21 12.43 3.01
N LEU A 157 -4.03 13.03 2.85
CA LEU A 157 -3.43 13.17 1.53
C LEU A 157 -3.25 11.79 0.88
N PRO A 158 -3.71 11.59 -0.37
CA PRO A 158 -3.49 10.35 -1.08
C PRO A 158 -2.01 10.17 -1.44
N PRO A 159 -1.52 8.93 -1.57
CA PRO A 159 -0.20 8.67 -2.14
C PRO A 159 -0.09 9.20 -3.58
N THR A 160 1.12 9.52 -4.04
CA THR A 160 1.38 9.70 -5.48
C THR A 160 0.97 8.43 -6.21
N TYR A 161 0.08 8.56 -7.19
CA TYR A 161 -0.57 7.43 -7.82
C TYR A 161 -0.78 7.68 -9.31
N SER A 162 -0.67 6.63 -10.11
CA SER A 162 -1.06 6.65 -11.52
C SER A 162 -1.69 5.30 -11.84
N SER A 163 -2.96 5.31 -12.26
CA SER A 163 -3.64 4.09 -12.69
C SER A 163 -2.99 3.56 -13.96
N PRO A 164 -2.67 2.26 -14.05
CA PRO A 164 -2.15 1.67 -15.28
C PRO A 164 -3.18 1.82 -16.40
N ARG A 165 -2.76 2.26 -17.59
CA ARG A 165 -3.62 2.37 -18.78
C ARG A 165 -3.80 0.99 -19.42
N LEU A 166 -4.65 0.14 -18.84
CA LEU A 166 -4.91 -1.20 -19.37
C LEU A 166 -5.90 -1.15 -20.55
N HIS A 167 -6.95 -0.33 -20.44
CA HIS A 167 -7.97 -0.19 -21.48
C HIS A 167 -8.12 1.27 -21.93
N LEU A 168 -8.25 1.48 -23.25
CA LEU A 168 -8.47 2.80 -23.84
C LEU A 168 -9.76 3.49 -23.33
N ALA A 169 -10.72 2.71 -22.82
CA ALA A 169 -12.01 3.18 -22.31
C ALA A 169 -12.16 3.07 -20.78
N GLY A 170 -11.09 2.73 -20.05
CA GLY A 170 -11.10 2.68 -18.58
C GLY A 170 -11.02 4.07 -17.94
N PRO A 171 -11.48 4.23 -16.68
CA PRO A 171 -11.23 5.45 -15.92
C PRO A 171 -9.73 5.64 -15.70
N GLN A 172 -9.24 6.88 -15.81
CA GLN A 172 -7.86 7.21 -15.45
C GLN A 172 -7.84 8.08 -14.20
N ALA A 173 -6.89 7.78 -13.32
CA ALA A 173 -6.70 8.46 -12.05
C ALA A 173 -5.21 8.71 -11.86
N MET A 174 -4.84 9.97 -11.65
CA MET A 174 -3.46 10.37 -11.35
C MET A 174 -3.45 11.35 -10.19
N VAL A 175 -2.54 11.15 -9.25
CA VAL A 175 -2.30 12.01 -8.10
C VAL A 175 -0.83 12.40 -8.15
N SER A 176 -0.56 13.70 -8.21
CA SER A 176 0.80 14.22 -8.34
C SER A 176 1.08 15.36 -7.38
N TYR A 177 2.34 15.53 -7.01
CA TYR A 177 2.78 16.58 -6.11
C TYR A 177 3.99 17.30 -6.69
N GLU A 178 4.03 18.61 -6.48
CA GLU A 178 5.03 19.50 -7.03
C GLU A 178 5.48 20.53 -5.99
N LEU A 179 6.79 20.72 -5.89
CA LEU A 179 7.42 21.83 -5.20
C LEU A 179 7.78 22.91 -6.23
N ARG A 180 7.27 24.13 -6.02
CA ARG A 180 7.53 25.29 -6.88
C ARG A 180 8.32 26.34 -6.12
N ILE A 181 9.45 26.74 -6.68
CA ILE A 181 10.21 27.89 -6.20
C ILE A 181 9.92 29.07 -7.13
N ILE A 182 9.24 30.08 -6.60
CA ILE A 182 8.85 31.28 -7.32
C ILE A 182 9.79 32.41 -6.91
N ILE A 183 10.53 32.96 -7.88
CA ILE A 183 11.52 34.00 -7.66
C ILE A 183 11.08 35.22 -8.45
N LYS A 184 10.69 36.28 -7.75
CA LYS A 184 10.37 37.58 -8.38
C LYS A 184 11.65 38.40 -8.44
N CYS A 185 12.04 38.83 -9.63
CA CYS A 185 13.23 39.65 -9.86
C CYS A 185 12.84 41.03 -10.41
N SER A 186 13.61 42.07 -10.08
CA SER A 186 13.56 43.34 -10.80
C SER A 186 14.23 43.19 -12.17
N ARG A 187 13.62 43.72 -13.24
CA ARG A 187 14.29 43.83 -14.54
C ARG A 187 15.23 45.03 -14.62
N HIS A 188 14.92 46.10 -13.88
CA HIS A 188 15.69 47.34 -13.94
C HIS A 188 15.68 48.05 -12.58
N PRO A 189 16.85 48.43 -12.03
CA PRO A 189 16.94 49.01 -10.68
C PRO A 189 16.16 50.33 -10.53
N LYS A 190 15.93 51.05 -11.64
CA LYS A 190 15.20 52.33 -11.63
C LYS A 190 13.70 52.24 -11.95
N LEU A 191 13.19 51.08 -12.37
CA LEU A 191 11.78 50.91 -12.76
C LEU A 191 11.16 49.76 -11.97
N ALA A 192 10.79 50.03 -10.72
CA ALA A 192 10.22 49.07 -9.78
C ALA A 192 8.94 48.36 -10.29
N ALA A 193 8.27 48.92 -11.30
CA ALA A 193 7.03 48.35 -11.85
C ALA A 193 7.25 47.12 -12.76
N TRP A 194 8.46 46.86 -13.28
CA TRP A 194 8.70 45.71 -14.16
C TRP A 194 9.37 44.55 -13.45
N THR A 195 8.56 43.63 -12.94
CA THR A 195 9.03 42.39 -12.33
C THR A 195 9.10 41.24 -13.35
N LYS A 196 10.12 40.40 -13.24
CA LYS A 196 10.25 39.12 -13.95
C LYS A 196 10.11 38.00 -12.94
N THR A 197 9.08 37.18 -13.08
CA THR A 197 8.89 35.97 -12.27
C THR A 197 9.60 34.80 -12.95
N ARG A 198 10.45 34.09 -12.21
CA ARG A 198 11.00 32.77 -12.60
C ARG A 198 10.37 31.71 -11.71
N ARG A 199 10.12 30.52 -12.27
CA ARG A 199 9.54 29.39 -11.55
C ARG A 199 10.42 28.18 -11.79
N ILE A 200 10.80 27.49 -10.72
CA ILE A 200 11.49 26.20 -10.76
C ILE A 200 10.53 25.17 -10.21
N SER A 201 10.27 24.14 -11.01
CA SER A 201 9.29 23.10 -10.75
C SER A 201 9.99 21.78 -10.45
N ILE A 202 9.73 21.19 -9.28
CA ILE A 202 10.33 19.94 -8.82
C ILE A 202 9.22 18.96 -8.44
N PRO A 203 8.89 17.98 -9.29
CA PRO A 203 7.94 16.94 -8.91
C PRO A 203 8.54 16.09 -7.78
N PHE A 204 7.68 15.58 -6.90
CA PHE A 204 8.10 14.65 -5.86
C PHE A 204 7.06 13.55 -5.66
N GLN A 205 7.50 12.41 -5.11
CA GLN A 205 6.62 11.31 -4.74
C GLN A 205 6.25 11.42 -3.26
N TYR A 206 4.95 11.46 -2.99
CA TYR A 206 4.41 11.34 -1.64
C TYR A 206 4.05 9.88 -1.38
N VAL A 207 4.80 9.24 -0.48
CA VAL A 207 4.70 7.81 -0.16
C VAL A 207 4.36 7.66 1.32
N PRO A 208 3.09 7.93 1.71
CA PRO A 208 2.66 7.81 3.09
C PRO A 208 2.77 6.35 3.55
N ARG A 209 3.62 6.12 4.55
CA ARG A 209 3.81 4.80 5.12
C ARG A 209 2.61 4.37 5.97
N THR A 210 2.20 3.13 5.76
CA THR A 210 1.15 2.42 6.50
C THR A 210 1.65 1.02 6.80
N ARG A 211 1.26 0.45 7.93
CA ARG A 211 1.76 -0.87 8.38
C ARG A 211 0.62 -1.78 8.77
N ALA A 212 0.84 -3.08 8.59
CA ALA A 212 -0.02 -4.10 9.19
C ALA A 212 0.07 -3.98 10.72
N HIS A 213 -1.06 -4.18 11.40
CA HIS A 213 -1.12 -4.07 12.86
C HIS A 213 -0.80 -5.40 13.55
N GLN A 214 -0.77 -6.50 12.79
CA GLN A 214 -0.46 -7.84 13.25
C GLN A 214 0.42 -8.55 12.21
N PRO A 215 1.30 -9.46 12.64
CA PRO A 215 2.05 -10.32 11.72
C PRO A 215 1.15 -11.34 11.05
N ILE A 216 1.64 -11.89 9.94
CA ILE A 216 1.11 -13.13 9.40
C ILE A 216 1.75 -14.27 10.19
N THR A 217 0.98 -14.88 11.09
CA THR A 217 1.45 -16.04 11.85
C THR A 217 1.85 -17.15 10.88
N SER A 218 3.11 -17.57 10.97
CA SER A 218 3.63 -18.67 10.15
C SER A 218 3.25 -19.99 10.80
N TYR A 219 2.49 -20.82 10.08
CA TYR A 219 2.15 -22.17 10.53
C TYR A 219 2.82 -23.22 9.66
N SER A 220 3.11 -24.37 10.24
CA SER A 220 3.64 -25.52 9.51
C SER A 220 2.61 -26.17 8.58
N SER A 221 1.31 -26.09 8.92
CA SER A 221 0.22 -26.69 8.15
C SER A 221 -1.13 -26.05 8.51
N PHE A 222 -1.99 -25.82 7.53
CA PHE A 222 -3.34 -25.30 7.74
C PHE A 222 -4.22 -26.16 8.68
N PRO A 223 -4.29 -27.51 8.54
CA PRO A 223 -5.17 -28.32 9.37
C PRO A 223 -4.83 -28.29 10.86
N SER A 224 -3.56 -28.09 11.20
CA SER A 224 -3.13 -27.94 12.60
C SER A 224 -3.52 -26.57 13.13
N SER A 225 -3.27 -25.50 12.36
CA SER A 225 -3.53 -24.12 12.79
C SER A 225 -5.02 -23.83 12.94
N ILE A 226 -5.87 -24.32 12.03
CA ILE A 226 -7.33 -24.09 12.13
C ILE A 226 -7.93 -24.76 13.37
N LYS A 227 -7.32 -25.83 13.88
CA LYS A 227 -7.74 -26.51 15.10
C LYS A 227 -7.23 -25.81 16.37
N SER A 228 -5.99 -25.31 16.35
CA SER A 228 -5.39 -24.65 17.51
C SER A 228 -5.84 -23.21 17.68
N THR A 229 -5.98 -22.47 16.58
CA THR A 229 -6.22 -21.02 16.56
C THR A 229 -7.19 -20.64 15.42
N PRO A 230 -8.45 -21.12 15.44
CA PRO A 230 -9.43 -20.82 14.39
C PRO A 230 -9.70 -19.32 14.21
N GLU A 231 -9.56 -18.52 15.27
CA GLU A 231 -9.73 -17.06 15.26
C GLU A 231 -8.67 -16.33 14.40
N GLU A 232 -7.53 -16.97 14.15
CA GLU A 232 -6.49 -16.43 13.27
C GLU A 232 -6.83 -16.63 11.79
N TRP A 233 -7.94 -17.30 11.46
CA TRP A 233 -8.38 -17.58 10.09
C TRP A 233 -9.73 -16.94 9.77
N HIS A 234 -9.81 -16.37 8.57
CA HIS A 234 -11.04 -15.92 7.94
C HIS A 234 -11.47 -16.94 6.89
N GLN A 235 -12.66 -17.52 7.07
CA GLN A 235 -13.26 -18.45 6.12
C GLN A 235 -14.32 -17.75 5.27
N THR A 236 -14.30 -18.02 3.97
CA THR A 236 -15.36 -17.66 3.03
C THR A 236 -15.89 -18.92 2.37
N VAL A 237 -17.20 -19.17 2.51
CA VAL A 237 -17.89 -20.32 1.90
C VAL A 237 -18.62 -19.86 0.65
N VAL A 238 -18.44 -20.59 -0.44
CA VAL A 238 -18.94 -20.23 -1.76
C VAL A 238 -19.72 -21.41 -2.33
N PRO A 239 -21.06 -21.33 -2.41
CA PRO A 239 -21.84 -22.37 -3.05
C PRO A 239 -21.53 -22.38 -4.55
N ILE A 240 -21.28 -23.57 -5.08
CA ILE A 240 -21.01 -23.81 -6.50
C ILE A 240 -22.31 -24.31 -7.12
N PRO A 241 -22.99 -23.50 -7.96
CA PRO A 241 -24.27 -23.90 -8.52
C PRO A 241 -24.09 -25.00 -9.58
N ASP A 242 -25.01 -25.95 -9.52
CA ASP A 242 -25.14 -27.06 -10.47
C ASP A 242 -26.49 -26.93 -11.19
N ASN A 243 -26.46 -27.04 -12.52
CA ASN A 243 -27.66 -26.98 -13.37
C ASN A 243 -28.55 -28.23 -13.27
N GLN A 244 -28.05 -29.34 -12.73
CA GLN A 244 -28.77 -30.62 -12.67
C GLN A 244 -29.55 -30.82 -11.36
N GLY A 245 -29.52 -29.84 -10.45
CA GLY A 245 -30.26 -29.91 -9.19
C GLY A 245 -29.71 -30.93 -8.19
N ARG A 246 -28.45 -31.37 -8.35
CA ARG A 246 -27.75 -32.25 -7.40
C ARG A 246 -27.42 -31.51 -6.09
N GLU A 247 -26.86 -32.25 -5.14
CA GLU A 247 -26.32 -31.66 -3.92
C GLU A 247 -25.24 -30.61 -4.24
N LYS A 248 -25.25 -29.50 -3.51
CA LYS A 248 -24.38 -28.36 -3.81
C LYS A 248 -22.94 -28.69 -3.46
N LEU A 249 -22.03 -28.45 -4.40
CA LEU A 249 -20.61 -28.32 -4.11
C LEU A 249 -20.36 -26.98 -3.40
N TYR A 250 -19.33 -26.94 -2.56
CA TYR A 250 -18.89 -25.74 -1.86
C TYR A 250 -17.39 -25.54 -2.06
N GLY A 251 -17.01 -24.31 -2.39
CA GLY A 251 -15.63 -23.85 -2.31
C GLY A 251 -15.41 -23.03 -1.06
N LEU A 252 -14.42 -23.38 -0.27
CA LEU A 252 -14.03 -22.72 0.96
C LEU A 252 -12.67 -22.06 0.74
N LEU A 253 -12.56 -20.78 1.04
CA LEU A 253 -11.30 -20.03 1.03
C LEU A 253 -10.97 -19.61 2.46
N PHE A 254 -9.80 -20.00 2.94
CA PHE A 254 -9.26 -19.60 4.23
C PHE A 254 -8.07 -18.65 4.05
N LEU A 255 -8.06 -17.58 4.83
CA LEU A 255 -7.05 -16.51 4.81
C LEU A 255 -6.68 -16.12 6.24
N PRO A 256 -5.53 -15.48 6.48
CA PRO A 256 -5.26 -14.87 7.78
C PRO A 256 -6.35 -13.86 8.18
N GLY A 257 -6.80 -13.93 9.44
CA GLY A 257 -8.02 -13.28 9.93
C GLY A 257 -8.01 -11.75 9.86
N HIS A 258 -6.84 -11.13 10.04
CA HIS A 258 -6.71 -9.67 10.13
C HIS A 258 -6.87 -8.97 8.77
N ARG A 259 -6.63 -9.66 7.63
CA ARG A 259 -6.86 -9.16 6.26
C ARG A 259 -6.22 -7.80 5.93
N ILE A 260 -5.13 -7.45 6.63
CA ILE A 260 -4.32 -6.26 6.38
C ILE A 260 -2.89 -6.72 6.16
N TYR A 261 -2.43 -6.68 4.91
CA TYR A 261 -1.13 -7.23 4.51
C TYR A 261 -0.23 -6.13 3.97
N GLY A 262 1.05 -6.16 4.32
CA GLY A 262 2.08 -5.40 3.63
C GLY A 262 2.09 -5.76 2.15
N LEU A 263 2.47 -4.82 1.29
CA LEU A 263 2.56 -5.06 -0.16
C LEU A 263 3.48 -6.27 -0.49
N GLY A 264 4.41 -6.61 0.41
CA GLY A 264 5.52 -7.54 0.20
C GLY A 264 5.41 -8.78 1.04
N ASP A 265 4.33 -8.85 1.81
CA ASP A 265 3.95 -10.04 2.51
C ASP A 265 3.64 -11.15 1.50
N ILE A 266 4.00 -12.36 1.91
CA ILE A 266 3.49 -13.58 1.33
C ILE A 266 2.20 -13.88 2.09
N ILE A 267 1.07 -13.84 1.40
CA ILE A 267 -0.23 -14.12 1.99
C ILE A 267 -0.50 -15.62 1.83
N PRO A 268 -0.40 -16.44 2.89
CA PRO A 268 -0.80 -17.84 2.82
C PRO A 268 -2.32 -17.92 2.68
N PHE A 269 -2.79 -18.94 1.99
CA PHE A 269 -4.21 -19.25 1.89
C PHE A 269 -4.42 -20.75 1.76
N HIS A 270 -5.62 -21.20 2.11
CA HIS A 270 -6.05 -22.57 1.91
C HIS A 270 -7.37 -22.59 1.15
N VAL A 271 -7.49 -23.48 0.17
CA VAL A 271 -8.72 -23.71 -0.60
C VAL A 271 -9.18 -25.13 -0.35
N GLN A 272 -10.45 -25.30 -0.03
CA GLN A 272 -11.06 -26.61 0.09
C GLN A 272 -12.31 -26.67 -0.80
N LEU A 273 -12.43 -27.72 -1.60
CA LEU A 273 -13.67 -28.07 -2.27
C LEU A 273 -14.33 -29.23 -1.53
N THR A 274 -15.60 -29.12 -1.20
CA THR A 274 -16.34 -30.18 -0.51
C THR A 274 -17.72 -30.37 -1.13
N GLY A 275 -18.21 -31.60 -1.14
CA GLY A 275 -19.56 -31.95 -1.56
C GLY A 275 -19.68 -33.41 -1.97
N ASP A 276 -20.67 -33.68 -2.80
CA ASP A 276 -20.91 -35.01 -3.37
C ASP A 276 -19.70 -35.50 -4.17
N THR A 277 -19.36 -36.78 -3.96
CA THR A 277 -18.17 -37.39 -4.55
C THR A 277 -18.27 -37.48 -6.08
N GLU A 278 -19.44 -37.75 -6.65
CA GLU A 278 -19.62 -37.81 -8.10
C GLU A 278 -19.46 -36.42 -8.73
N ALA A 279 -20.09 -35.40 -8.13
CA ALA A 279 -19.98 -34.02 -8.59
C ALA A 279 -18.54 -33.49 -8.51
N LEU A 280 -17.78 -33.81 -7.45
CA LEU A 280 -16.36 -33.46 -7.35
C LEU A 280 -15.51 -34.18 -8.40
N GLN A 281 -15.82 -35.45 -8.67
CA GLN A 281 -15.13 -36.22 -9.71
C GLN A 281 -15.42 -35.70 -11.13
N GLU A 282 -16.61 -35.19 -11.39
CA GLU A 282 -16.93 -34.53 -12.66
C GLU A 282 -16.17 -33.21 -12.83
N LEU A 283 -16.03 -32.45 -11.75
CA LEU A 283 -15.25 -31.20 -11.75
C LEU A 283 -13.75 -31.48 -11.89
N LEU A 284 -13.26 -32.57 -11.27
CA LEU A 284 -11.84 -32.93 -11.17
C LEU A 284 -11.56 -34.41 -11.50
N PRO A 285 -11.74 -34.86 -12.76
CA PRO A 285 -11.66 -36.28 -13.13
C PRO A 285 -10.28 -36.89 -12.93
N SER A 286 -9.22 -36.07 -13.02
CA SER A 286 -7.83 -36.52 -12.94
C SER A 286 -7.42 -37.07 -11.56
N VAL A 287 -8.23 -36.87 -10.51
CA VAL A 287 -7.99 -37.43 -9.17
C VAL A 287 -8.12 -38.96 -9.15
N ARG A 288 -8.91 -39.55 -10.06
CA ARG A 288 -9.13 -41.01 -10.13
C ARG A 288 -7.85 -41.82 -10.43
N GLY A 289 -6.91 -41.25 -11.18
CA GLY A 289 -5.69 -41.96 -11.61
C GLY A 289 -4.63 -42.09 -10.52
N SER A 290 -4.58 -41.15 -9.57
CA SER A 290 -3.53 -41.08 -8.54
C SER A 290 -3.86 -41.91 -7.30
N MET A 291 -5.16 -42.11 -6.99
CA MET A 291 -5.56 -42.82 -5.77
C MET A 291 -5.54 -44.36 -5.88
N SER A 292 -5.34 -44.93 -7.07
CA SER A 292 -5.56 -46.37 -7.31
C SER A 292 -4.32 -47.20 -7.69
N SER A 293 -3.09 -46.66 -7.74
CA SER A 293 -1.96 -47.48 -8.19
C SER A 293 -0.57 -47.23 -7.56
N SER A 294 -0.08 -48.33 -6.97
CA SER A 294 1.32 -48.74 -6.73
C SER A 294 2.07 -48.20 -5.50
N LEU A 295 2.53 -49.15 -4.68
CA LEU A 295 3.44 -49.01 -3.55
C LEU A 295 4.92 -48.87 -3.99
N ASP A 296 5.21 -48.45 -5.22
CA ASP A 296 6.59 -48.44 -5.74
C ASP A 296 7.29 -47.09 -5.45
N PRO A 297 8.26 -47.02 -4.52
CA PRO A 297 8.81 -45.75 -4.02
C PRO A 297 9.89 -45.12 -4.92
N ARG A 298 10.02 -45.55 -6.18
CA ARG A 298 11.25 -45.34 -6.97
C ARG A 298 11.18 -44.41 -8.18
N GLU A 299 10.03 -43.85 -8.54
CA GLU A 299 9.97 -42.88 -9.63
C GLU A 299 9.80 -41.44 -9.14
N SER A 300 10.94 -40.80 -8.94
CA SER A 300 11.12 -39.40 -8.64
C SER A 300 10.72 -38.47 -9.78
N SER A 301 9.97 -37.41 -9.45
CA SER A 301 10.10 -36.04 -9.98
C SER A 301 9.47 -35.64 -11.32
N SER A 302 8.48 -36.38 -11.84
CA SER A 302 7.65 -35.86 -12.94
C SER A 302 6.52 -34.96 -12.40
N ARG A 303 6.74 -33.63 -12.41
CA ARG A 303 5.70 -32.59 -12.21
C ARG A 303 4.74 -32.59 -13.42
N ALA A 304 3.86 -33.59 -13.52
CA ALA A 304 2.83 -33.61 -14.55
C ALA A 304 1.72 -32.60 -14.24
N PRO A 305 1.23 -31.80 -15.22
CA PRO A 305 0.15 -30.85 -15.02
C PRO A 305 -1.19 -31.59 -14.96
N ILE A 306 -1.57 -31.99 -13.75
CA ILE A 306 -2.86 -32.61 -13.42
C ILE A 306 -3.82 -31.45 -13.11
N LEU A 307 -4.69 -31.03 -14.05
CA LEU A 307 -5.94 -30.24 -13.84
C LEU A 307 -6.54 -29.79 -15.20
N ASP A 308 -6.99 -30.73 -16.03
CA ASP A 308 -7.52 -30.37 -17.37
C ASP A 308 -9.01 -29.96 -17.41
N HIS A 309 -9.79 -30.19 -16.33
CA HIS A 309 -11.27 -30.07 -16.36
C HIS A 309 -11.85 -28.91 -15.54
N ALA A 310 -11.08 -28.38 -14.59
CA ALA A 310 -11.42 -27.16 -13.88
C ALA A 310 -10.16 -26.41 -13.50
N ARG A 311 -10.21 -25.09 -13.63
CA ARG A 311 -9.15 -24.17 -13.24
C ARG A 311 -9.58 -23.45 -11.97
N ILE A 312 -8.92 -23.79 -10.87
CA ILE A 312 -9.04 -23.09 -9.60
C ILE A 312 -7.94 -22.03 -9.57
N GLU A 313 -8.30 -20.79 -9.24
CA GLU A 313 -7.34 -19.71 -9.09
C GLU A 313 -7.65 -18.87 -7.86
N VAL A 314 -6.59 -18.43 -7.18
CA VAL A 314 -6.68 -17.34 -6.21
C VAL A 314 -5.87 -16.18 -6.77
N VAL A 315 -6.49 -15.01 -6.92
CA VAL A 315 -5.83 -13.81 -7.47
C VAL A 315 -6.02 -12.62 -6.56
N LEU A 316 -5.02 -11.74 -6.54
CA LEU A 316 -5.08 -10.44 -5.91
C LEU A 316 -5.60 -9.42 -6.93
N LEU A 317 -6.73 -8.79 -6.61
CA LEU A 317 -7.41 -7.87 -7.51
C LEU A 317 -7.47 -6.46 -6.91
N ARG A 318 -7.01 -5.47 -7.67
CA ARG A 318 -7.16 -4.06 -7.36
C ARG A 318 -8.31 -3.46 -8.16
N GLN A 319 -9.23 -2.81 -7.47
CA GLN A 319 -10.29 -2.02 -8.07
C GLN A 319 -9.99 -0.53 -7.90
N VAL A 320 -9.88 0.18 -9.01
CA VAL A 320 -9.77 1.64 -9.05
C VAL A 320 -11.14 2.20 -9.40
N THR A 321 -11.80 2.85 -8.46
CA THR A 321 -13.07 3.53 -8.67
C THR A 321 -12.84 5.03 -8.78
N VAL A 322 -13.43 5.63 -9.80
CA VAL A 322 -13.40 7.07 -10.07
C VAL A 322 -14.83 7.61 -10.08
N ARG A 323 -15.04 8.79 -9.48
CA ARG A 323 -16.33 9.50 -9.45
C ARG A 323 -16.20 10.90 -10.02
N TYR A 324 -17.00 11.22 -11.04
CA TYR A 324 -17.07 12.54 -11.65
C TYR A 324 -18.47 12.84 -12.21
N LYS A 325 -19.04 14.02 -11.91
CA LYS A 325 -20.39 14.45 -12.35
C LYS A 325 -21.49 13.40 -12.10
N LEU A 326 -21.52 12.83 -10.88
CA LEU A 326 -22.42 11.74 -10.47
C LEU A 326 -22.20 10.40 -11.19
N LEU A 327 -21.33 10.34 -12.20
CA LEU A 327 -20.94 9.11 -12.85
C LEU A 327 -19.85 8.42 -12.04
N LYS A 328 -20.01 7.12 -11.85
CA LYS A 328 -19.05 6.24 -11.20
C LYS A 328 -18.55 5.26 -12.25
N SER A 329 -17.25 5.23 -12.46
CA SER A 329 -16.57 4.24 -13.31
C SER A 329 -15.53 3.51 -12.47
N TRP A 330 -15.25 2.26 -12.79
CA TRP A 330 -14.23 1.48 -12.11
C TRP A 330 -13.52 0.54 -13.06
N GLU A 331 -12.31 0.17 -12.69
CA GLU A 331 -11.50 -0.81 -13.40
C GLU A 331 -10.89 -1.79 -12.41
N ASP A 332 -10.97 -3.07 -12.75
CA ASP A 332 -10.40 -4.17 -11.99
C ASP A 332 -9.08 -4.60 -12.66
N THR A 333 -8.00 -4.70 -11.89
CA THR A 333 -6.68 -5.13 -12.35
C THR A 333 -6.17 -6.26 -11.48
N VAL A 334 -5.67 -7.34 -12.08
CA VAL A 334 -4.97 -8.38 -11.34
C VAL A 334 -3.57 -7.88 -11.00
N ILE A 335 -3.27 -7.76 -9.71
CA ILE A 335 -2.00 -7.27 -9.18
C ILE A 335 -1.23 -8.38 -8.43
N GLY A 336 -1.62 -9.63 -8.59
CA GLY A 336 -0.96 -10.79 -7.98
C GLY A 336 -1.70 -12.08 -8.33
N LYS A 337 -0.96 -13.19 -8.47
CA LYS A 337 -1.50 -14.52 -8.76
C LYS A 337 -0.99 -15.50 -7.73
N GLY A 338 -1.91 -16.29 -7.18
CA GLY A 338 -1.60 -17.30 -6.17
C GLY A 338 -0.95 -18.51 -6.82
N ILE A 339 0.00 -19.10 -6.12
CA ILE A 339 0.58 -20.40 -6.43
C ILE A 339 -0.04 -21.37 -5.45
N MET A 340 -0.58 -22.48 -5.96
CA MET A 340 -1.23 -23.51 -5.14
C MET A 340 -0.55 -24.84 -5.37
N TRP A 341 -0.55 -25.66 -4.33
CA TRP A 341 -0.14 -27.05 -4.38
C TRP A 341 -1.17 -27.91 -3.64
N TRP A 342 -1.27 -29.15 -4.10
CA TRP A 342 -2.21 -30.11 -3.54
C TRP A 342 -1.72 -30.56 -2.17
N THR A 343 -2.63 -30.61 -1.21
CA THR A 343 -2.34 -31.16 0.11
C THR A 343 -2.97 -32.55 0.16
N PHE A 344 -2.15 -33.59 0.34
CA PHE A 344 -2.66 -34.95 0.40
C PHE A 344 -3.63 -35.06 1.58
N PRO A 345 -4.89 -35.49 1.36
CA PRO A 345 -5.76 -35.75 2.49
C PRO A 345 -5.12 -36.87 3.33
N GLU A 346 -4.97 -36.64 4.64
CA GLU A 346 -4.82 -37.75 5.57
C GLU A 346 -6.03 -38.65 5.34
N VAL A 347 -5.79 -39.90 4.94
CA VAL A 347 -6.83 -40.87 4.54
C VAL A 347 -7.86 -40.97 5.65
N SER A 348 -8.92 -40.18 5.57
CA SER A 348 -10.01 -40.23 6.53
C SER A 348 -10.84 -41.45 6.20
N SER A 349 -11.26 -42.15 7.25
CA SER A 349 -11.94 -43.44 7.19
C SER A 349 -13.13 -43.41 6.23
N LYS A 350 -13.22 -44.44 5.37
CA LYS A 350 -14.14 -44.67 4.23
C LYS A 350 -15.65 -44.66 4.52
N PHE A 351 -16.16 -43.82 5.42
CA PHE A 351 -17.52 -43.95 5.96
C PHE A 351 -18.49 -42.83 5.58
N GLU A 352 -18.14 -41.88 4.70
CA GLU A 352 -19.08 -40.82 4.25
C GLU A 352 -19.07 -40.63 2.73
N ASP A 353 -20.25 -40.42 2.13
CA ASP A 353 -20.46 -40.13 0.68
C ASP A 353 -19.92 -38.75 0.25
N ARG A 354 -19.42 -37.97 1.19
CA ARG A 354 -18.85 -36.64 0.95
C ARG A 354 -17.34 -36.71 0.84
N CYS A 355 -16.81 -36.04 -0.18
CA CYS A 355 -15.38 -35.91 -0.39
C CYS A 355 -14.95 -34.45 -0.15
N CYS A 356 -13.69 -34.26 0.24
CA CYS A 356 -13.03 -32.97 0.26
C CYS A 356 -11.71 -33.06 -0.50
N ILE A 357 -11.34 -31.95 -1.16
CA ILE A 357 -10.05 -31.80 -1.81
C ILE A 357 -9.47 -30.47 -1.35
N ASP A 358 -8.21 -30.51 -0.95
CA ASP A 358 -7.55 -29.44 -0.22
C ASP A 358 -6.30 -28.96 -0.97
N TRP A 359 -6.11 -27.63 -1.00
CA TRP A 359 -4.94 -26.97 -1.57
C TRP A 359 -4.43 -25.92 -0.61
N ASP A 360 -3.13 -25.97 -0.34
CA ASP A 360 -2.41 -24.86 0.27
C ASP A 360 -1.84 -23.97 -0.84
N GLY A 361 -1.67 -22.69 -0.53
CA GLY A 361 -1.09 -21.76 -1.48
C GLY A 361 -0.53 -20.49 -0.85
N GLU A 362 0.23 -19.80 -1.67
CA GLU A 362 0.86 -18.52 -1.35
C GLU A 362 0.53 -17.49 -2.43
N LEU A 363 0.31 -16.25 -2.00
CA LEU A 363 0.01 -15.15 -2.88
C LEU A 363 0.88 -13.96 -2.56
N ARG A 364 1.41 -13.30 -3.60
CA ARG A 364 2.19 -12.07 -3.48
C ARG A 364 1.63 -10.99 -4.37
N CYS A 365 1.82 -9.74 -3.96
CA CYS A 365 1.62 -8.61 -4.85
C CYS A 365 2.72 -8.61 -5.92
N GLN A 366 2.37 -8.17 -7.13
CA GLN A 366 3.28 -8.06 -8.25
C GLN A 366 4.33 -6.97 -7.97
N GLU A 367 5.55 -7.19 -8.42
CA GLU A 367 6.60 -6.17 -8.41
C GLU A 367 6.15 -4.91 -9.17
N GLY A 368 6.47 -3.74 -8.62
CA GLY A 368 6.09 -2.45 -9.18
C GLY A 368 4.81 -1.85 -8.59
N ILE A 369 4.05 -2.60 -7.79
CA ILE A 369 2.97 -2.01 -6.98
C ILE A 369 3.59 -1.36 -5.75
N THR A 370 3.57 -0.02 -5.70
CA THR A 370 4.20 0.78 -4.64
C THR A 370 3.21 1.40 -3.66
N VAL A 371 1.92 1.23 -3.92
CA VAL A 371 0.83 1.93 -3.21
C VAL A 371 -0.22 0.93 -2.77
N GLY A 372 -0.66 1.03 -1.51
CA GLY A 372 -1.78 0.27 -0.96
C GLY A 372 -3.16 0.85 -1.32
N GLY A 373 -4.22 0.36 -0.68
CA GLY A 373 -5.56 0.91 -0.86
C GLY A 373 -5.70 2.29 -0.21
N PHE A 374 -6.41 3.23 -0.86
CA PHE A 374 -6.66 4.57 -0.32
C PHE A 374 -8.00 5.15 -0.79
N ASP A 375 -8.47 6.18 -0.08
CA ASP A 375 -9.67 6.95 -0.40
C ASP A 375 -9.31 8.44 -0.46
N ALA A 376 -9.56 9.05 -1.61
CA ALA A 376 -9.33 10.46 -1.88
C ALA A 376 -10.62 11.17 -2.36
N GLY A 377 -11.79 10.69 -1.96
CA GLY A 377 -13.10 11.25 -2.30
C GLY A 377 -13.56 10.87 -3.71
N ASN A 378 -12.87 11.37 -4.73
CA ASN A 378 -13.21 11.10 -6.13
C ASN A 378 -12.46 9.89 -6.71
N ILE A 379 -11.38 9.45 -6.05
CA ILE A 379 -10.61 8.24 -6.38
C ILE A 379 -10.66 7.31 -5.17
N HIS A 380 -11.01 6.04 -5.40
CA HIS A 380 -10.89 4.98 -4.41
C HIS A 380 -10.10 3.82 -5.00
N VAL A 381 -9.09 3.38 -4.28
CA VAL A 381 -8.33 2.17 -4.60
C VAL A 381 -8.61 1.13 -3.53
N LYS A 382 -9.21 0.01 -3.92
CA LYS A 382 -9.54 -1.11 -3.04
C LYS A 382 -8.89 -2.39 -3.53
N ASP A 383 -8.51 -3.26 -2.61
CA ASP A 383 -7.87 -4.53 -2.91
C ASP A 383 -8.73 -5.70 -2.42
N PHE A 384 -8.72 -6.78 -3.17
CA PHE A 384 -9.52 -7.97 -2.93
C PHE A 384 -8.74 -9.24 -3.21
N LEU A 385 -9.02 -10.29 -2.46
CA LEU A 385 -8.66 -11.66 -2.80
C LEU A 385 -9.83 -12.33 -3.49
N VAL A 386 -9.57 -12.93 -4.65
CA VAL A 386 -10.61 -13.51 -5.48
C VAL A 386 -10.32 -14.98 -5.71
N LEU A 387 -11.19 -15.85 -5.20
CA LEU A 387 -11.25 -17.26 -5.59
C LEU A 387 -12.08 -17.38 -6.87
N LYS A 388 -11.53 -18.03 -7.88
CA LYS A 388 -12.21 -18.38 -9.13
C LYS A 388 -12.18 -19.89 -9.30
N ILE A 389 -13.32 -20.47 -9.63
CA ILE A 389 -13.44 -21.86 -10.05
C ILE A 389 -14.07 -21.83 -11.42
N ILE A 390 -13.28 -22.19 -12.44
CA ILE A 390 -13.66 -22.09 -13.85
C ILE A 390 -13.65 -23.51 -14.43
N PRO A 391 -14.82 -24.12 -14.67
CA PRO A 391 -14.91 -25.36 -15.45
C PRO A 391 -14.31 -25.13 -16.84
N THR A 392 -13.40 -25.99 -17.29
CA THR A 392 -12.76 -25.87 -18.61
C THR A 392 -13.51 -26.67 -19.67
N HIS A 393 -14.37 -27.60 -19.27
CA HIS A 393 -15.16 -28.43 -20.18
C HIS A 393 -16.63 -27.97 -20.26
N PHE A 394 -17.14 -27.76 -21.47
CA PHE A 394 -18.51 -27.26 -21.71
C PHE A 394 -19.62 -28.22 -21.22
N SER A 395 -19.31 -29.51 -21.05
CA SER A 395 -20.26 -30.49 -20.51
C SER A 395 -20.26 -30.60 -19.00
N CYS A 396 -19.37 -29.88 -18.29
CA CYS A 396 -19.38 -29.86 -16.83
C CYS A 396 -20.66 -29.12 -16.38
N PRO A 397 -21.52 -29.74 -15.55
CA PRO A 397 -22.79 -29.11 -15.16
C PRO A 397 -22.61 -27.97 -14.13
N VAL A 398 -21.40 -27.88 -13.56
CA VAL A 398 -20.96 -26.83 -12.65
C VAL A 398 -20.77 -25.52 -13.41
N GLN A 399 -21.24 -24.40 -12.83
CA GLN A 399 -21.00 -23.07 -13.40
C GLN A 399 -19.69 -22.45 -12.90
N THR A 400 -19.19 -21.44 -13.62
CA THR A 400 -18.07 -20.62 -13.14
C THR A 400 -18.47 -19.87 -11.87
N VAL A 401 -17.62 -19.95 -10.85
CA VAL A 401 -17.83 -19.29 -9.57
C VAL A 401 -16.73 -18.28 -9.31
N ARG A 402 -17.11 -17.13 -8.76
CA ARG A 402 -16.20 -16.08 -8.31
C ARG A 402 -16.61 -15.64 -6.91
N SER A 403 -15.69 -15.75 -5.96
CA SER A 403 -15.84 -15.18 -4.62
C SER A 403 -14.80 -14.11 -4.39
N THR A 404 -15.19 -13.02 -3.73
CA THR A 404 -14.37 -11.83 -3.54
C THR A 404 -14.33 -11.48 -2.06
N VAL A 405 -13.15 -11.51 -1.47
CA VAL A 405 -12.90 -11.16 -0.06
C VAL A 405 -12.17 -9.81 -0.02
N PRO A 406 -12.76 -8.77 0.60
CA PRO A 406 -12.08 -7.48 0.75
C PRO A 406 -10.89 -7.61 1.69
N ILE A 407 -9.78 -7.01 1.30
CA ILE A 407 -8.56 -6.91 2.12
C ILE A 407 -8.03 -5.48 2.08
N ARG A 408 -7.01 -5.18 2.88
CA ARG A 408 -6.28 -3.92 2.81
C ARG A 408 -4.81 -4.20 2.59
N LEU A 409 -4.26 -3.69 1.50
CA LEU A 409 -2.80 -3.63 1.31
C LEU A 409 -2.25 -2.35 1.93
N VAL A 410 -1.16 -2.47 2.67
CA VAL A 410 -0.41 -1.38 3.31
C VAL A 410 1.04 -1.40 2.84
N THR A 411 1.77 -0.30 2.99
CA THR A 411 3.12 -0.20 2.40
C THR A 411 4.14 -1.08 3.08
N ASP A 412 4.06 -1.20 4.40
CA ASP A 412 5.04 -1.91 5.22
C ASP A 412 4.45 -3.19 5.83
N SER A 413 5.22 -4.27 5.75
CA SER A 413 4.98 -5.52 6.48
C SER A 413 5.03 -5.33 7.99
N PHE A 414 4.43 -6.24 8.74
CA PHE A 414 4.58 -6.22 10.20
C PHE A 414 6.04 -6.44 10.61
N ASP A 415 6.75 -7.40 10.06
CA ASP A 415 8.11 -7.74 10.53
C ASP A 415 9.20 -6.74 10.08
N GLY A 416 8.82 -5.71 9.31
CA GLY A 416 9.76 -4.70 8.83
C GLY A 416 10.72 -5.20 7.75
N ALA A 417 10.37 -6.29 7.05
CA ALA A 417 11.02 -6.66 5.81
C ALA A 417 10.80 -5.54 4.78
N ASP A 418 11.90 -4.96 4.29
CA ASP A 418 11.88 -3.83 3.36
C ASP A 418 11.64 -4.28 1.92
N PHE A 419 11.03 -3.37 1.14
CA PHE A 419 10.89 -3.41 -0.32
C PHE A 419 11.95 -2.60 -1.06
#